data_AF-A0A518V881-F1
#
_entry.id   AF-A0A518V881-F1
#
_cell.length_a   1.000
_cell.length_b   1.000
_cell.length_c   1.000
_cell.angle_alpha   90.00
_cell.angle_beta   90.00
_cell.angle_gamma   90.00
#
_symmetry.space_group_name_H-M   'P 1'
#
loop_
_entity.id
_entity.type
_entity.pdbx_description
1 polymer ?
#
loop_
_entity_poly.entity_id
_entity_poly.type
_entity_poly.pdbx_seq_one_letter_code
_entity_poly.pdbx_strand_id
1 'polypeptide(L)'
;MSYQKNQPGRINYTTIANSARFQILMKQKNGFVLPMTIFFFIFYFLLPIMTSYVPSINRPAIGAITWAWIFGFAQFIMTWVLCMLYSRKAKKLDAMVEEIKQDMGKGVEM
;
A
#
# COMPACT_ATOMS: atom_id res chain seq x y z
N MET A 1 -32.03 17.62 -2.00
CA MET A 1 -31.57 17.47 -3.39
C MET A 1 -30.74 18.70 -3.78
N SER A 2 -29.50 18.78 -3.31
CA SER A 2 -28.63 19.95 -3.54
C SER A 2 -27.64 19.64 -4.66
N TYR A 3 -27.91 20.22 -5.83
CA TYR A 3 -27.04 20.22 -7.00
C TYR A 3 -25.73 20.97 -6.67
N GLN A 4 -24.59 20.28 -6.81
CA GLN A 4 -23.26 20.85 -6.64
C GLN A 4 -22.90 21.66 -7.88
N LYS A 5 -22.95 22.99 -7.72
CA LYS A 5 -22.60 24.03 -8.69
C LYS A 5 -21.17 23.81 -9.21
N ASN A 6 -21.06 23.55 -10.52
CA ASN A 6 -19.81 23.65 -11.28
C ASN A 6 -19.25 25.07 -11.12
N GLN A 7 -18.14 25.22 -10.39
CA GLN A 7 -17.34 26.46 -10.33
C GLN A 7 -16.07 26.26 -11.15
N PRO A 8 -15.82 27.05 -12.21
CA PRO A 8 -14.58 26.99 -12.96
C PRO A 8 -13.45 27.45 -12.02
N GLY A 9 -12.56 26.52 -11.64
CA GLY A 9 -11.43 26.79 -10.75
C GLY A 9 -11.34 25.92 -9.49
N ARG A 10 -12.37 25.12 -9.15
CA ARG A 10 -12.25 24.08 -8.11
C ARG A 10 -12.39 22.70 -8.73
N ILE A 11 -11.26 21.98 -8.82
CA ILE A 11 -11.24 20.56 -9.21
C ILE A 11 -12.21 19.79 -8.30
N ASN A 12 -13.32 19.29 -8.85
CA ASN A 12 -14.31 18.53 -8.11
C ASN A 12 -13.83 17.08 -7.90
N TYR A 13 -12.96 16.91 -6.90
CA TYR A 13 -12.34 15.62 -6.53
C TYR A 13 -13.36 14.50 -6.30
N THR A 14 -14.58 14.81 -5.85
CA THR A 14 -15.66 13.84 -5.60
C THR A 14 -16.22 13.21 -6.87
N THR A 15 -16.29 13.97 -7.97
CA THR A 15 -16.75 13.46 -9.27
C THR A 15 -15.67 12.58 -9.91
N ILE A 16 -14.40 12.98 -9.77
CA ILE A 16 -13.25 12.20 -10.24
C ILE A 16 -13.11 10.90 -9.45
N ALA A 17 -13.25 10.95 -8.11
CA ALA A 17 -13.18 9.78 -7.24
C ALA A 17 -14.30 8.75 -7.51
N ASN A 18 -15.48 9.21 -7.92
CA ASN A 18 -16.60 8.34 -8.31
C ASN A 18 -16.54 7.85 -9.76
N SER A 19 -15.60 8.34 -10.57
CA SER A 19 -15.48 7.88 -11.95
C SER A 19 -15.07 6.41 -12.00
N ALA A 20 -15.65 5.66 -12.94
CA ALA A 20 -15.34 4.24 -13.15
C ALA A 20 -13.83 4.01 -13.41
N ARG A 21 -13.17 4.98 -14.04
CA ARG A 21 -11.73 4.96 -14.32
C ARG A 21 -10.92 5.00 -13.02
N PHE A 22 -11.26 5.89 -12.09
CA PHE A 22 -10.57 6.02 -10.80
C PHE A 22 -10.82 4.80 -9.88
N GLN A 23 -12.01 4.22 -9.92
CA GLN A 23 -12.34 2.97 -9.23
C GLN A 23 -11.48 1.79 -9.72
N ILE A 24 -11.26 1.66 -11.03
CA ILE A 24 -10.39 0.62 -11.61
C ILE A 24 -8.94 0.81 -11.16
N LEU A 25 -8.43 2.04 -11.17
CA LEU A 25 -7.11 2.37 -10.63
C LEU A 25 -6.97 1.96 -9.15
N MET A 26 -7.97 2.30 -8.33
CA MET A 26 -7.98 1.97 -6.92
C MET A 26 -8.09 0.45 -6.67
N LYS A 27 -8.84 -0.26 -7.50
CA LYS A 27 -8.97 -1.73 -7.43
C LYS A 27 -7.65 -2.42 -7.78
N GLN A 28 -6.92 -1.92 -8.78
CA GLN A 28 -5.56 -2.39 -9.09
C GLN A 28 -4.52 -2.02 -8.01
N LYS A 29 -4.74 -0.94 -7.26
CA LYS A 29 -3.93 -0.61 -6.07
C LYS A 29 -4.20 -1.62 -4.95
N ASN A 30 -5.47 -1.82 -4.62
CA ASN A 30 -5.89 -2.68 -3.52
C ASN A 30 -5.60 -4.15 -3.80
N GLY A 31 -5.67 -4.61 -5.06
CA GLY A 31 -5.32 -5.99 -5.42
C GLY A 31 -3.87 -6.37 -5.15
N PHE A 32 -2.96 -5.40 -5.01
CA PHE A 32 -1.55 -5.64 -4.67
C PHE A 32 -1.27 -5.36 -3.18
N VAL A 33 -1.83 -4.28 -2.62
CA VAL A 33 -1.61 -3.91 -1.21
C VAL A 33 -2.33 -4.86 -0.26
N LEU A 34 -3.54 -5.31 -0.59
CA LEU A 34 -4.32 -6.19 0.27
C LEU A 34 -3.62 -7.53 0.55
N PRO A 35 -3.11 -8.29 -0.45
CA PRO A 35 -2.38 -9.53 -0.16
C PRO A 35 -1.09 -9.27 0.62
N MET A 36 -0.41 -8.14 0.39
CA MET A 36 0.76 -7.75 1.17
C MET A 36 0.42 -7.49 2.64
N THR A 37 -0.68 -6.81 2.93
CA THR A 37 -1.16 -6.59 4.29
C THR A 37 -1.54 -7.92 4.96
N ILE A 38 -2.21 -8.82 4.25
CA ILE A 38 -2.54 -10.17 4.77
C ILE A 38 -1.26 -10.94 5.07
N PHE A 39 -0.29 -10.95 4.14
CA PHE A 39 1.00 -11.59 4.34
C PHE A 39 1.72 -11.02 5.57
N PHE A 40 1.72 -9.69 5.72
CA PHE A 40 2.29 -9.02 6.89
C PHE A 40 1.65 -9.51 8.19
N PHE A 41 0.31 -9.59 8.26
CA PHE A 41 -0.37 -10.10 9.46
C PHE A 41 0.01 -11.55 9.75
N ILE A 42 -0.01 -12.43 8.74
CA ILE A 42 0.37 -13.83 8.90
C ILE A 42 1.82 -13.92 9.40
N PHE A 43 2.75 -13.22 8.75
CA PHE A 43 4.17 -13.23 9.09
C PHE A 43 4.44 -12.63 10.48
N TYR A 44 3.68 -11.60 10.86
CA TYR A 44 3.75 -10.98 12.19
C TYR A 44 3.32 -11.96 13.28
N PHE A 45 2.18 -12.63 13.11
CA PHE A 45 1.70 -13.63 14.06
C PHE A 45 2.46 -14.95 14.01
N LEU A 46 3.17 -15.23 12.92
CA LEU A 46 3.99 -16.43 12.80
C LEU A 46 5.02 -16.51 13.94
N LEU A 47 5.63 -15.39 14.32
CA LEU A 47 6.67 -15.33 15.37
C LEU A 47 6.14 -15.80 16.74
N PRO A 48 5.07 -15.21 17.33
CA PRO A 48 4.51 -15.68 18.60
C PRO A 48 3.92 -17.09 18.52
N ILE A 49 3.29 -17.47 17.40
CA ILE A 49 2.79 -18.84 17.20
C ILE A 49 3.96 -19.83 17.24
N MET A 50 5.00 -19.57 16.45
CA MET A 50 6.17 -20.44 16.38
C MET A 50 6.95 -20.45 17.70
N THR A 51 6.99 -19.33 18.43
CA THR A 51 7.56 -19.25 19.79
C THR A 51 6.77 -20.06 20.82
N SER A 52 5.45 -20.14 20.67
CA SER A 52 4.58 -20.91 21.57
C SER A 52 4.61 -22.42 21.28
N TYR A 53 4.63 -22.81 20.00
CA TYR A 53 4.52 -24.22 19.59
C TYR A 53 5.85 -24.93 19.36
N VAL A 54 6.94 -24.20 19.09
CA VAL A 54 8.24 -24.79 18.76
C VAL A 54 9.23 -24.51 19.90
N PRO A 55 9.46 -25.47 20.83
CA PRO A 55 10.45 -25.31 21.89
C PRO A 55 11.89 -25.11 21.36
N SER A 56 12.11 -25.39 20.07
CA SER A 56 13.37 -25.14 19.36
C SER A 56 13.63 -23.67 19.01
N ILE A 57 12.68 -22.72 19.18
CA ILE A 57 12.97 -21.30 18.89
C ILE A 57 13.97 -20.71 19.90
N ASN A 58 13.93 -21.20 21.14
CA ASN A 58 14.89 -20.84 22.18
C ASN A 58 16.24 -21.56 22.01
N ARG A 59 16.35 -22.50 21.05
CA ARG A 59 17.66 -23.04 20.69
C ARG A 59 18.43 -21.94 19.96
N PRO A 60 19.68 -21.70 20.35
CA PRO A 60 20.52 -20.74 19.68
C PRO A 60 20.74 -21.17 18.22
N ALA A 61 20.49 -20.26 17.30
CA ALA A 61 20.81 -20.43 15.88
C ALA A 61 22.31 -20.20 15.65
N ILE A 62 22.85 -19.10 16.23
CA ILE A 62 24.29 -18.76 16.22
C ILE A 62 24.64 -18.15 17.58
N GLY A 63 25.45 -18.83 18.40
CA GLY A 63 25.89 -18.31 19.70
C GLY A 63 24.73 -18.10 20.69
N ALA A 64 24.45 -16.86 21.10
CA ALA A 64 23.31 -16.50 21.96
C ALA A 64 22.07 -16.00 21.18
N ILE A 65 22.16 -15.94 19.84
CA ILE A 65 21.10 -15.43 18.97
C ILE A 65 20.11 -16.55 18.69
N THR A 66 18.87 -16.39 19.15
CA THR A 66 17.78 -17.32 18.91
C THR A 66 17.13 -17.12 17.54
N TRP A 67 16.37 -18.10 17.08
CA TRP A 67 15.57 -17.96 15.86
C TRP A 67 14.58 -16.79 15.93
N ALA A 68 14.12 -16.42 17.13
CA ALA A 68 13.27 -15.26 17.35
C ALA A 68 13.95 -13.94 16.96
N TRP A 69 15.25 -13.79 17.22
CA TRP A 69 16.03 -12.60 16.83
C TRP A 69 16.15 -12.46 15.32
N ILE A 70 16.42 -13.56 14.61
CA ILE A 70 16.48 -13.59 13.15
C ILE A 70 15.13 -13.20 12.56
N PHE A 71 14.04 -13.73 13.12
CA PHE A 71 12.69 -13.41 12.71
C PHE A 71 12.33 -11.94 12.96
N GLY A 72 12.71 -11.39 14.12
CA GLY A 72 12.56 -9.97 14.42
C GLY A 72 13.31 -9.09 13.42
N PHE A 73 14.54 -9.44 13.07
CA PHE A 73 15.30 -8.72 12.04
C PHE A 73 14.65 -8.81 10.65
N ALA A 74 14.11 -9.98 10.30
CA ALA A 74 13.33 -10.15 9.07
C ALA A 74 12.08 -9.26 9.04
N GLN A 75 11.41 -9.02 10.19
CA GLN A 75 10.28 -8.09 10.25
C GLN A 75 10.67 -6.65 9.88
N PHE A 76 11.85 -6.18 10.27
CA PHE A 76 12.34 -4.86 9.86
C PHE A 76 12.55 -4.78 8.34
N ILE A 77 13.23 -5.78 7.76
CA ILE A 77 13.45 -5.86 6.31
C ILE A 77 12.09 -5.91 5.58
N MET A 78 11.16 -6.72 6.05
CA MET A 78 9.80 -6.82 5.50
C MET A 78 9.10 -5.46 5.48
N THR A 79 9.19 -4.70 6.56
CA THR A 79 8.58 -3.36 6.67
C THR A 79 9.17 -2.41 5.63
N TRP A 80 10.49 -2.39 5.48
CA TRP A 80 11.14 -1.57 4.45
C TRP A 80 10.71 -1.97 3.04
N VAL A 81 10.64 -3.27 2.75
CA VAL A 81 10.17 -3.79 1.45
C VAL A 81 8.74 -3.34 1.18
N LEU A 82 7.86 -3.44 2.16
CA LEU A 82 6.47 -2.95 2.08
C LEU A 82 6.41 -1.44 1.79
N CYS A 83 7.19 -0.63 2.51
CA CYS A 83 7.28 0.81 2.27
C CYS A 83 7.79 1.14 0.86
N MET A 84 8.85 0.46 0.39
CA MET A 84 9.38 0.65 -0.97
C MET A 84 8.36 0.25 -2.04
N LEU A 85 7.69 -0.91 -1.87
CA LEU A 85 6.66 -1.39 -2.78
C LEU A 85 5.47 -0.42 -2.83
N TYR A 86 5.03 0.07 -1.68
CA TYR A 86 4.00 1.11 -1.58
C TYR A 86 4.43 2.38 -2.33
N SER A 87 5.64 2.90 -2.06
CA SER A 87 6.14 4.12 -2.69
C SER A 87 6.22 4.00 -4.23
N ARG A 88 6.71 2.85 -4.74
CA ARG A 88 6.72 2.58 -6.19
C ARG A 88 5.32 2.60 -6.80
N LYS A 89 4.33 2.06 -6.09
CA LYS A 89 2.93 2.04 -6.55
C LYS A 89 2.29 3.42 -6.46
N ALA A 90 2.58 4.18 -5.41
CA ALA A 90 2.13 5.57 -5.25
C ALA A 90 2.63 6.44 -6.41
N LYS A 91 3.91 6.32 -6.80
CA LYS A 91 4.45 7.02 -7.98
C LYS A 91 3.68 6.72 -9.27
N LYS A 92 3.21 5.47 -9.45
CA LYS A 92 2.39 5.11 -10.62
C LYS A 92 1.01 5.78 -10.57
N LEU A 93 0.43 5.95 -9.39
CA LEU A 93 -0.82 6.68 -9.20
C LEU A 93 -0.62 8.18 -9.45
N ASP A 94 0.46 8.76 -8.93
CA ASP A 94 0.79 10.16 -9.14
C ASP A 94 0.98 10.48 -10.63
N ALA A 95 1.67 9.62 -11.39
CA ALA A 95 1.81 9.76 -12.84
C ALA A 95 0.48 9.78 -13.59
N MET A 96 -0.47 8.90 -13.21
CA MET A 96 -1.80 8.87 -13.84
C MET A 96 -2.65 10.10 -13.46
N VAL A 97 -2.48 10.64 -12.25
CA VAL A 97 -3.13 11.89 -11.84
C VAL A 97 -2.57 13.06 -12.65
N GLU A 98 -1.28 13.07 -12.93
CA GLU A 98 -0.61 14.10 -13.74
C GLU A 98 -1.12 14.10 -15.20
N GLU A 99 -1.32 12.92 -15.81
CA GLU A 99 -1.95 12.79 -17.14
C GLU A 99 -3.36 13.39 -17.17
N ILE A 100 -4.19 13.07 -16.17
CA ILE A 100 -5.57 13.59 -16.10
C ILE A 100 -5.56 15.12 -15.92
N LYS A 101 -4.61 15.68 -15.16
CA LYS A 101 -4.45 17.13 -15.02
C LYS A 101 -4.03 17.79 -16.34
N GLN A 102 -3.12 17.18 -17.12
CA GLN A 102 -2.69 17.73 -18.40
C GLN A 102 -3.82 17.74 -19.45
N ASP A 103 -4.64 16.68 -19.51
CA ASP A 103 -5.80 16.64 -20.40
C ASP A 103 -6.84 17.71 -20.04
N MET A 104 -7.05 17.97 -18.74
CA MET A 104 -7.96 19.02 -18.29
C MET A 104 -7.42 20.44 -18.50
N GLY A 105 -6.09 20.64 -18.50
CA GLY A 105 -5.48 21.93 -18.79
C GLY A 105 -5.66 22.35 -20.26
N LYS A 106 -5.56 21.40 -21.20
CA LYS A 106 -5.68 21.68 -22.64
C LYS A 106 -7.11 21.96 -23.13
N GLY A 107 -8.13 21.48 -22.41
CA GLY A 107 -9.53 21.75 -22.74
C GLY A 107 -10.03 23.15 -22.32
N VAL A 108 -9.21 23.93 -21.62
CA VAL A 108 -9.52 25.30 -21.19
C VAL A 108 -8.89 26.36 -22.10
N GLU A 109 -7.96 25.96 -22.98
CA GLU A 109 -7.23 26.85 -23.91
C GLU A 109 -7.79 26.85 -25.35
N MET A 110 -8.89 26.13 -25.63
CA MET A 110 -9.62 26.15 -26.91
C MET A 110 -11.08 26.55 -26.69
#